data_AF-A0A0N4YA77-F1
#
_entry.id   AF-A0A0N4YA77-F1
#
_cell.length_a   1.000
_cell.length_b   1.000
_cell.length_c   1.000
_cell.angle_alpha   90.00
_cell.angle_beta   90.00
_cell.angle_gamma   90.00
#
_symmetry.space_group_name_H-M   'P 1'
#
loop_
_entity.id
_entity.type
_entity.pdbx_description
1 polymer ?
#
loop_
_entity_poly.entity_id
_entity_poly.type
_entity_poly.pdbx_seq_one_letter_code
_entity_poly.pdbx_strand_id
1 'polypeptide(L)'
;MTAQVGVVVKLLKECVDENPGMEPAFYHRLFEAWHVLVDFFHAGGKGLSTEVLETCPSHVVLVKTLSLNQTSTQQLIEKYYKDLLKQQAFAEFNTNNEVNDCKYGILNVRAYYNASSQTLVLDVIGAKQVIPLDANGLSDPFVVIRLVPRYRFPTQAVSKTRVVSKTLNPIFDETFEFHIPPKLPPCAMLHFTVMDHDYLRSNDFAGEAFLELTDVRRKKPSKS
;
A
#
# COMPACT_ATOMS: atom_id res chain seq x y z
N MET A 1 1.69 36.36 -21.16
CA MET A 1 2.47 35.38 -20.37
C MET A 1 1.72 34.07 -20.17
N THR A 2 0.45 34.05 -19.74
CA THR A 2 -0.33 32.80 -19.52
C THR A 2 -0.43 31.90 -20.75
N ALA A 3 -0.59 32.46 -21.95
CA ALA A 3 -0.61 31.70 -23.20
C ALA A 3 0.74 31.00 -23.52
N GLN A 4 1.86 31.61 -23.15
CA GLN A 4 3.20 31.03 -23.37
C GLN A 4 3.45 29.85 -22.43
N VAL A 5 3.00 29.94 -21.18
CA VAL A 5 3.03 28.81 -20.23
C VAL A 5 2.20 27.64 -20.74
N GLY A 6 1.01 27.91 -21.28
CA GLY A 6 0.16 26.86 -21.87
C GLY A 6 0.85 26.10 -23.01
N VAL A 7 1.60 26.80 -23.86
CA VAL A 7 2.40 26.17 -24.93
C VAL A 7 3.52 25.31 -24.36
N VAL A 8 4.26 25.82 -23.36
CA VAL A 8 5.35 25.07 -22.72
C VAL A 8 4.84 23.81 -22.02
N VAL A 9 3.75 23.91 -21.26
CA VAL A 9 3.12 22.76 -20.60
C VAL A 9 2.67 21.72 -21.63
N LYS A 10 2.11 22.18 -22.76
CA LYS A 10 1.71 21.29 -23.86
C LYS A 10 2.91 20.58 -24.48
N LEU A 11 3.99 21.29 -24.79
CA LEU A 11 5.21 20.71 -25.38
C LEU A 11 5.87 19.69 -24.45
N LEU A 12 5.97 19.99 -23.15
CA LEU A 12 6.51 19.05 -22.17
C LEU A 12 5.61 17.82 -22.03
N LYS A 13 4.29 18.01 -22.05
CA LYS A 13 3.35 16.89 -22.05
C LYS A 13 3.53 16.00 -23.29
N GLU A 14 3.61 16.59 -24.48
CA GLU A 14 3.86 15.86 -25.73
C GLU A 14 5.19 15.08 -25.64
N CYS A 15 6.25 15.71 -25.14
CA CYS A 15 7.53 15.04 -24.94
C CYS A 15 7.43 13.83 -23.99
N VAL A 16 6.67 13.95 -22.90
CA VAL A 16 6.41 12.82 -21.98
C VAL A 16 5.61 11.71 -22.67
N ASP A 17 4.57 12.07 -23.42
CA ASP A 17 3.68 11.12 -24.09
C ASP A 17 4.39 10.37 -25.23
N GLU A 18 5.31 11.03 -25.93
CA GLU A 18 6.12 10.45 -27.03
C GLU A 18 7.24 9.52 -26.55
N ASN A 19 7.61 9.58 -25.27
CA ASN A 19 8.73 8.84 -24.71
C ASN A 19 8.28 7.93 -23.55
N PRO A 20 7.39 6.95 -23.77
CA PRO A 20 6.91 6.06 -22.71
C PRO A 20 8.01 5.08 -22.27
N GLY A 21 8.10 4.81 -20.97
CA GLY A 21 8.98 3.76 -20.42
C GLY A 21 10.47 4.11 -20.40
N MET A 22 10.83 5.38 -20.59
CA MET A 22 12.21 5.84 -20.42
C MET A 22 12.68 5.67 -18.97
N GLU A 23 13.99 5.73 -18.75
CA GLU A 23 14.53 5.67 -17.39
C GLU A 23 14.06 6.86 -16.54
N PRO A 24 13.87 6.69 -15.21
CA PRO A 24 13.47 7.78 -14.32
C PRO A 24 14.32 9.05 -14.44
N ALA A 25 15.62 8.90 -14.72
CA ALA A 25 16.54 10.02 -14.94
C ALA A 25 16.15 10.92 -16.14
N PHE A 26 15.51 10.38 -17.17
CA PHE A 26 14.97 11.17 -18.29
C PHE A 26 13.88 12.12 -17.81
N TYR A 27 12.88 11.59 -17.11
CA TYR A 27 11.76 12.39 -16.58
C TYR A 27 12.21 13.34 -15.47
N HIS A 28 13.23 12.96 -14.69
CA HIS A 28 13.82 13.85 -13.70
C HIS A 28 14.40 15.11 -14.35
N ARG A 29 15.13 14.97 -15.46
CA ARG A 29 15.63 16.15 -16.21
C ARG A 29 14.50 17.04 -16.74
N LEU A 30 13.41 16.44 -17.21
CA LEU A 30 12.23 17.21 -17.65
C LEU A 30 11.56 17.94 -16.48
N PHE A 31 11.49 17.30 -15.32
CA PHE A 31 10.94 17.89 -14.10
C PHE A 31 11.78 19.06 -13.59
N GLU A 32 13.11 18.91 -13.55
CA GLU A 32 14.04 19.99 -13.20
C GLU A 32 13.96 21.15 -14.21
N ALA A 33 13.94 20.85 -15.52
CA ALA A 33 13.78 21.87 -16.55
C ALA A 33 12.45 22.62 -16.40
N TRP A 34 11.37 21.92 -16.05
CA TRP A 34 10.09 22.54 -15.73
C TRP A 34 10.18 23.49 -14.52
N HIS A 35 10.85 23.09 -13.45
CA HIS A 35 11.04 23.95 -12.27
C HIS A 35 11.82 25.24 -12.60
N VAL A 36 12.90 25.13 -13.38
CA VAL A 36 13.64 26.31 -13.85
C VAL A 36 12.75 27.24 -14.67
N LEU A 37 11.86 26.70 -15.51
CA LEU A 37 10.91 27.50 -16.28
C LEU A 37 9.85 28.16 -15.39
N VAL A 38 9.35 27.47 -14.37
CA VAL A 38 8.43 28.05 -13.38
C VAL A 38 9.09 29.23 -12.66
N ASP A 39 10.31 29.06 -12.18
CA ASP A 39 11.06 30.13 -11.50
C ASP A 39 11.31 31.32 -12.44
N PHE A 40 11.64 31.04 -13.70
CA PHE A 40 11.78 32.06 -14.74
C PHE A 40 10.48 32.83 -14.98
N PHE A 41 9.34 32.13 -15.09
CA PHE A 41 8.04 32.78 -15.27
C PHE A 41 7.57 33.53 -14.02
N HIS A 42 7.94 33.06 -12.82
CA HIS A 42 7.65 33.74 -11.57
C HIS A 42 8.45 35.04 -11.43
N ALA A 43 9.70 35.05 -11.95
CA ALA A 43 10.57 36.22 -12.03
C ALA A 43 10.71 36.98 -10.68
N GLY A 44 10.84 36.24 -9.57
CA GLY A 44 10.94 36.80 -8.22
C GLY A 44 9.70 37.61 -7.78
N GLY A 45 8.50 37.14 -8.15
CA GLY A 45 7.22 37.76 -7.83
C GLY A 45 6.78 38.87 -8.78
N LYS A 46 7.59 39.19 -9.80
CA LYS A 46 7.25 40.20 -10.82
C LYS A 46 6.52 39.61 -12.03
N GLY A 47 6.50 38.28 -12.14
CA GLY A 47 5.88 37.54 -13.23
C GLY A 47 4.57 36.87 -12.81
N LEU A 48 4.37 35.62 -13.27
CA LEU A 48 3.19 34.84 -12.90
C LEU A 48 3.24 34.41 -11.44
N SER A 49 2.10 34.50 -10.75
CA SER A 49 1.98 33.91 -9.41
C SER A 49 2.15 32.40 -9.50
N THR A 50 2.87 31.82 -8.53
CA THR A 50 3.00 30.36 -8.37
C THR A 50 1.63 29.70 -8.22
N GLU A 51 0.70 30.37 -7.53
CA GLU A 51 -0.68 29.89 -7.34
C GLU A 51 -1.44 29.71 -8.66
N VAL A 52 -1.22 30.59 -9.65
CA VAL A 52 -1.86 30.48 -10.98
C VAL A 52 -1.31 29.29 -11.76
N LEU A 53 -0.03 28.95 -11.55
CA LEU A 53 0.58 27.78 -12.16
C LEU A 53 0.07 26.52 -11.48
N GLU A 54 0.12 26.46 -10.14
CA GLU A 54 -0.26 25.32 -9.31
C GLU A 54 -1.74 24.94 -9.39
N THR A 55 -2.63 25.89 -9.71
CA THR A 55 -4.07 25.63 -9.86
C THR A 55 -4.48 25.27 -11.28
N CYS A 56 -3.57 25.41 -12.26
CA CYS A 56 -3.88 25.12 -13.66
C CYS A 56 -4.00 23.60 -13.89
N PRO A 57 -5.13 23.07 -14.41
CA PRO A 57 -5.34 21.62 -14.53
C PRO A 57 -4.28 20.90 -15.37
N SER A 58 -3.87 21.49 -16.50
CA SER A 58 -2.84 20.91 -17.37
C SER A 58 -1.46 20.86 -16.71
N HIS A 59 -1.15 21.87 -15.88
CA HIS A 59 0.05 21.92 -15.07
C HIS A 59 0.05 20.84 -13.99
N VAL A 60 -1.03 20.75 -13.22
CA VAL A 60 -1.19 19.74 -12.15
C VAL A 60 -1.03 18.33 -12.72
N VAL A 61 -1.64 18.06 -13.89
CA VAL A 61 -1.49 16.78 -14.57
C VAL A 61 -0.04 16.55 -15.01
N LEU A 62 0.62 17.53 -15.63
CA LEU A 62 2.02 17.40 -16.07
C LEU A 62 2.96 17.13 -14.88
N VAL A 63 2.87 17.93 -13.82
CA VAL A 63 3.69 17.79 -12.60
C VAL A 63 3.45 16.43 -11.95
N LYS A 64 2.18 15.98 -11.88
CA LYS A 64 1.84 14.64 -11.36
C LYS A 64 2.48 13.54 -12.21
N THR A 65 2.38 13.62 -13.53
CA THR A 65 2.94 12.62 -14.45
C THR A 65 4.47 12.58 -14.36
N LEU A 66 5.14 13.74 -14.41
CA LEU A 66 6.59 13.81 -14.27
C LEU A 66 7.05 13.32 -12.90
N SER A 67 6.34 13.70 -11.83
CA SER A 67 6.62 13.21 -10.48
C SER A 67 6.54 11.69 -10.38
N LEU A 68 5.53 11.06 -11.00
CA LEU A 68 5.42 9.60 -11.03
C LEU A 68 6.53 8.97 -11.88
N ASN A 69 6.78 9.49 -13.09
CA ASN A 69 7.73 8.89 -14.03
C ASN A 69 9.20 9.06 -13.61
N GLN A 70 9.54 10.13 -12.87
CA GLN A 70 10.89 10.31 -12.31
C GLN A 70 11.12 9.49 -11.03
N THR A 71 10.07 8.93 -10.44
CA THR A 71 10.18 8.15 -9.21
C THR A 71 10.62 6.73 -9.54
N SER A 72 11.61 6.20 -8.80
CA SER A 72 12.05 4.83 -9.00
C SER A 72 10.93 3.82 -8.72
N THR A 73 10.96 2.66 -9.37
CA THR A 73 9.98 1.58 -9.14
C THR A 73 9.87 1.21 -7.66
N GLN A 74 10.99 1.17 -6.93
CA GLN A 74 10.99 0.86 -5.49
C GLN A 74 10.23 1.91 -4.68
N GLN A 75 10.47 3.20 -4.94
CA GLN A 75 9.76 4.30 -4.27
C GLN A 75 8.27 4.34 -4.63
N LEU A 76 7.90 4.01 -5.87
CA LEU A 76 6.50 3.88 -6.28
C LEU A 76 5.80 2.76 -5.49
N ILE A 77 6.45 1.60 -5.36
CA ILE A 77 5.94 0.49 -4.54
C ILE A 77 5.79 0.92 -3.07
N GLU A 78 6.79 1.58 -2.50
CA GLU A 78 6.73 2.08 -1.11
C GLU A 78 5.59 3.09 -0.91
N LYS A 79 5.37 3.99 -1.89
CA LYS A 79 4.27 4.96 -1.88
C LYS A 79 2.91 4.27 -1.93
N TYR A 80 2.76 3.28 -2.82
CA TYR A 80 1.54 2.48 -2.92
C TYR A 80 1.16 1.84 -1.58
N TYR A 81 2.09 1.15 -0.93
CA TYR A 81 1.83 0.52 0.36
C TYR A 81 1.54 1.52 1.49
N LYS A 82 2.20 2.68 1.50
CA LYS A 82 1.84 3.78 2.43
C LYS A 82 0.42 4.28 2.21
N ASP A 83 0.00 4.41 0.95
CA ASP A 83 -1.33 4.89 0.64
C ASP A 83 -2.41 3.86 0.99
N LEU A 84 -2.13 2.56 0.89
CA LEU A 84 -3.00 1.50 1.42
C LEU A 84 -3.22 1.60 2.94
N LEU A 85 -2.15 1.81 3.72
CA LEU A 85 -2.27 1.99 5.18
C LEU A 85 -3.12 3.22 5.53
N LYS A 86 -2.94 4.34 4.81
CA LYS A 86 -3.77 5.54 5.00
C LYS A 86 -5.24 5.28 4.69
N GLN A 87 -5.53 4.54 3.62
CA GLN A 87 -6.90 4.19 3.26
C GLN A 87 -7.55 3.32 4.34
N GLN A 88 -6.84 2.33 4.87
CA GLN A 88 -7.32 1.51 5.98
C GLN A 88 -7.59 2.36 7.23
N ALA A 89 -6.62 3.18 7.66
CA ALA A 89 -6.77 4.06 8.82
C ALA A 89 -7.92 5.08 8.66
N PHE A 90 -8.12 5.61 7.45
CA PHE A 90 -9.24 6.51 7.14
C PHE A 90 -10.59 5.78 7.22
N ALA A 91 -10.65 4.53 6.74
CA ALA A 91 -11.84 3.71 6.88
C ALA A 91 -12.18 3.41 8.35
N GLU A 92 -11.18 3.08 9.17
CA GLU A 92 -11.33 2.87 10.62
C GLU A 92 -11.78 4.14 11.37
N PHE A 93 -11.25 5.31 10.98
CA PHE A 93 -11.65 6.59 11.56
C PHE A 93 -13.12 6.92 11.27
N ASN A 94 -13.58 6.71 10.02
CA ASN A 94 -14.96 7.01 9.64
C ASN A 94 -16.00 6.10 10.30
N THR A 95 -15.59 4.90 10.75
CA THR A 95 -16.47 4.00 11.52
C THR A 95 -16.41 4.22 13.02
N ASN A 96 -15.78 5.31 13.52
CA ASN A 96 -15.58 5.59 14.94
C ASN A 96 -14.88 4.44 15.71
N ASN A 97 -14.08 3.62 15.04
CA ASN A 97 -13.57 2.35 15.58
C ASN A 97 -14.66 1.37 16.05
N GLU A 98 -15.90 1.53 15.59
CA GLU A 98 -16.95 0.55 15.84
C GLU A 98 -16.69 -0.69 14.98
N VAL A 99 -16.05 -1.68 15.61
CA VAL A 99 -15.67 -2.96 15.01
C VAL A 99 -16.89 -3.72 14.44
N ASN A 100 -18.10 -3.41 14.88
CA ASN A 100 -19.32 -4.13 14.52
C ASN A 100 -19.90 -3.80 13.13
N ASP A 101 -19.41 -2.77 12.43
CA ASP A 101 -19.88 -2.39 11.08
C ASP A 101 -18.83 -2.60 9.98
N CYS A 102 -17.93 -3.56 10.18
CA CYS A 102 -16.98 -3.97 9.15
C CYS A 102 -17.70 -4.77 8.05
N LYS A 103 -18.06 -4.10 6.95
CA LYS A 103 -18.73 -4.69 5.77
C LYS A 103 -18.16 -6.03 5.28
N TYR A 104 -16.85 -6.22 5.39
CA TYR A 104 -16.14 -7.40 4.89
C TYR A 104 -15.77 -8.43 5.97
N GLY A 105 -16.20 -8.18 7.21
CA GLY A 105 -15.82 -8.94 8.39
C GLY A 105 -14.57 -8.40 9.10
N ILE A 106 -14.23 -9.06 10.20
CA ILE A 106 -13.16 -8.64 11.12
C ILE A 106 -12.16 -9.80 11.24
N LEU A 107 -10.89 -9.55 10.97
CA LEU A 107 -9.80 -10.51 11.19
C LEU A 107 -9.09 -10.22 12.51
N ASN A 108 -9.04 -11.19 13.41
CA ASN A 108 -8.36 -11.08 14.70
C ASN A 108 -6.96 -11.72 14.63
N VAL A 109 -5.94 -10.89 14.83
CA VAL A 109 -4.54 -11.32 14.85
C VAL A 109 -3.82 -10.79 16.08
N ARG A 110 -2.74 -11.46 16.47
CA ARG A 110 -1.79 -10.95 17.45
C ARG A 110 -0.39 -11.08 16.87
N ALA A 111 0.39 -10.01 16.92
CA ALA A 111 1.77 -10.02 16.44
C ALA A 111 2.72 -9.46 17.50
N TYR A 112 3.90 -10.05 17.60
CA TYR A 112 5.00 -9.51 18.40
C TYR A 112 6.36 -9.85 17.77
N TYR A 113 7.33 -8.95 17.97
CA TYR A 113 8.70 -9.18 17.52
C TYR A 113 9.58 -9.69 18.67
N ASN A 114 10.21 -10.85 18.46
CA ASN A 114 11.23 -11.39 19.33
C ASN A 114 12.61 -10.96 18.84
N ALA A 115 13.20 -9.98 19.53
CA ALA A 115 14.52 -9.45 19.17
C ALA A 115 15.66 -10.46 19.36
N SER A 116 15.54 -11.40 20.30
CA SER A 116 16.58 -12.39 20.58
C SER A 116 16.73 -13.40 19.46
N SER A 117 15.61 -13.83 18.87
CA SER A 117 15.60 -14.77 17.74
C SER A 117 15.49 -14.08 16.38
N GLN A 118 15.34 -12.75 16.36
CA GLN A 118 15.06 -11.96 15.16
C GLN A 118 13.82 -12.44 14.38
N THR A 119 12.78 -12.80 15.12
CA THR A 119 11.57 -13.43 14.56
C THR A 119 10.35 -12.57 14.86
N LEU A 120 9.56 -12.29 13.83
CA LEU A 120 8.18 -11.82 13.98
C LEU A 120 7.27 -13.04 14.15
N VAL A 121 6.59 -13.09 15.28
CA VAL A 121 5.60 -14.13 15.57
C VAL A 121 4.22 -13.53 15.34
N LEU A 122 3.41 -14.22 14.55
CA LEU A 122 2.06 -13.85 14.19
C LEU A 122 1.11 -14.99 14.55
N ASP A 123 0.16 -14.73 15.43
CA ASP A 123 -0.97 -15.59 15.72
C ASP A 123 -2.17 -15.11 14.90
N VAL A 124 -2.65 -15.94 13.99
CA VAL A 124 -3.93 -15.75 13.30
C VAL A 124 -4.99 -16.49 14.10
N ILE A 125 -5.80 -15.74 14.86
CA ILE A 125 -6.71 -16.29 15.86
C ILE A 125 -8.00 -16.77 15.17
N GLY A 126 -8.63 -15.88 14.42
CA GLY A 126 -9.93 -16.16 13.77
C GLY A 126 -10.49 -14.93 13.07
N ALA A 127 -11.59 -15.10 12.35
CA ALA A 127 -12.35 -14.00 11.77
C ALA A 127 -13.81 -14.04 12.23
N LYS A 128 -14.50 -12.91 12.11
CA LYS A 128 -15.93 -12.77 12.41
C LYS A 128 -16.65 -12.08 11.27
N GLN A 129 -17.90 -12.48 11.03
CA GLN A 129 -18.77 -11.87 10.02
C GLN A 129 -18.11 -11.74 8.64
N VAL A 130 -17.35 -12.76 8.24
CA VAL A 130 -16.80 -12.85 6.87
C VAL A 130 -17.98 -12.80 5.88
N ILE A 131 -17.77 -12.20 4.73
CA ILE A 131 -18.83 -12.11 3.72
C ILE A 131 -19.20 -13.50 3.19
N PRO A 132 -20.49 -13.80 2.97
CA PRO A 132 -20.91 -15.04 2.35
C PRO A 132 -20.63 -14.98 0.85
N LEU A 133 -19.77 -15.85 0.36
CA LEU A 133 -19.40 -15.94 -1.06
C LEU A 133 -19.99 -17.18 -1.74
N ASP A 134 -20.31 -18.22 -0.97
CA ASP A 134 -20.97 -19.42 -1.49
C ASP A 134 -22.47 -19.22 -1.68
N ALA A 135 -23.04 -19.97 -2.63
CA ALA A 135 -24.49 -20.05 -2.86
C ALA A 135 -25.29 -20.56 -1.64
N ASN A 136 -24.63 -21.21 -0.68
CA ASN A 136 -25.23 -21.70 0.57
C ASN A 136 -25.38 -20.58 1.64
N GLY A 137 -24.90 -19.37 1.37
CA GLY A 137 -24.92 -18.25 2.31
C GLY A 137 -23.82 -18.28 3.38
N LEU A 138 -22.78 -19.11 3.18
CA LEU A 138 -21.58 -19.24 4.01
C LEU A 138 -20.32 -19.04 3.14
N SER A 139 -19.17 -19.42 3.68
CA SER A 139 -17.88 -19.49 2.99
C SER A 139 -17.02 -20.59 3.63
N ASP A 140 -15.98 -21.00 2.93
CA ASP A 140 -14.86 -21.83 3.35
C ASP A 140 -13.58 -20.95 3.52
N PRO A 141 -13.54 -20.01 4.48
CA PRO A 141 -12.48 -19.01 4.57
C PRO A 141 -11.09 -19.58 4.93
N PHE A 142 -10.06 -18.98 4.36
CA PHE A 142 -8.66 -19.08 4.78
C PHE A 142 -7.93 -17.75 4.59
N VAL A 143 -6.81 -17.56 5.30
CA VAL A 143 -6.02 -16.33 5.26
C VAL A 143 -4.69 -16.59 4.56
N VAL A 144 -4.38 -15.79 3.53
CA VAL A 144 -3.06 -15.70 2.91
C VAL A 144 -2.29 -14.55 3.53
N ILE A 145 -1.04 -14.82 3.94
CA ILE A 145 -0.20 -13.90 4.69
C ILE A 145 1.07 -13.63 3.89
N ARG A 146 1.38 -12.36 3.67
CA ARG A 146 2.57 -11.94 2.92
C ARG A 146 3.31 -10.84 3.65
N LEU A 147 4.63 -10.96 3.72
CA LEU A 147 5.48 -9.79 4.01
C LEU A 147 5.62 -8.95 2.75
N VAL A 148 5.30 -7.67 2.87
CA VAL A 148 5.36 -6.71 1.77
C VAL A 148 6.11 -5.44 2.19
N PRO A 149 6.77 -4.74 1.25
CA PRO A 149 6.85 -5.04 -0.18
C PRO A 149 7.77 -6.23 -0.51
N ARG A 150 7.40 -7.06 -1.49
CA ARG A 150 8.11 -8.33 -1.81
C ARG A 150 9.60 -8.15 -2.12
N TYR A 151 10.00 -7.06 -2.77
CA TYR A 151 11.43 -6.84 -3.08
C TYR A 151 12.30 -6.63 -1.83
N ARG A 152 11.70 -6.26 -0.68
CA ARG A 152 12.38 -6.20 0.62
C ARG A 152 12.44 -7.55 1.32
N PHE A 153 11.56 -8.48 0.94
CA PHE A 153 11.42 -9.81 1.53
C PHE A 153 11.45 -10.92 0.46
N PRO A 154 12.48 -10.96 -0.43
CA PRO A 154 12.48 -11.84 -1.60
C PRO A 154 12.53 -13.32 -1.23
N THR A 155 13.09 -13.65 -0.06
CA THR A 155 13.22 -15.02 0.44
C THR A 155 12.05 -15.46 1.31
N GLN A 156 11.14 -14.55 1.66
CA GLN A 156 10.02 -14.90 2.54
C GLN A 156 8.91 -15.57 1.72
N ALA A 157 8.60 -16.82 2.09
CA ALA A 157 7.50 -17.55 1.49
C ALA A 157 6.14 -16.94 1.87
N VAL A 158 5.16 -17.14 0.99
CA VAL A 158 3.76 -16.84 1.29
C VAL A 158 3.23 -17.91 2.23
N SER A 159 2.67 -17.50 3.37
CA SER A 159 2.05 -18.40 4.34
C SER A 159 0.53 -18.41 4.15
N LYS A 160 -0.11 -19.51 4.54
CA LYS A 160 -1.56 -19.66 4.49
C LYS A 160 -2.04 -20.41 5.73
N THR A 161 -3.19 -20.04 6.26
CA THR A 161 -3.92 -20.87 7.23
C THR A 161 -4.54 -22.09 6.53
N ARG A 162 -5.01 -23.03 7.34
CA ARG A 162 -5.97 -24.02 6.89
C ARG A 162 -7.29 -23.35 6.48
N VAL A 163 -7.99 -24.05 5.59
CA VAL A 163 -9.37 -23.74 5.21
C VAL A 163 -10.30 -24.20 6.33
N VAL A 164 -11.22 -23.33 6.74
CA VAL A 164 -12.26 -23.68 7.71
C VAL A 164 -13.60 -23.67 6.99
N SER A 165 -14.20 -24.84 6.82
CA SER A 165 -15.37 -24.96 5.96
C SER A 165 -16.67 -24.43 6.58
N LYS A 166 -17.53 -23.88 5.72
CA LYS A 166 -18.95 -23.55 5.96
C LYS A 166 -19.16 -22.69 7.19
N THR A 167 -18.44 -21.57 7.28
CA THR A 167 -18.56 -20.64 8.39
C THR A 167 -18.22 -19.21 7.98
N LEU A 168 -18.95 -18.26 8.55
CA LEU A 168 -18.62 -16.83 8.48
C LEU A 168 -17.80 -16.36 9.72
N ASN A 169 -17.52 -17.27 10.65
CA ASN A 169 -16.79 -16.99 11.88
C ASN A 169 -15.71 -18.06 12.12
N PRO A 170 -14.70 -18.17 11.23
CA PRO A 170 -13.67 -19.19 11.34
C PRO A 170 -12.77 -18.95 12.55
N ILE A 171 -12.39 -20.04 13.20
CA ILE A 171 -11.31 -20.09 14.19
C ILE A 171 -10.13 -20.78 13.52
N PHE A 172 -9.02 -20.05 13.37
CA PHE A 172 -7.81 -20.59 12.75
C PHE A 172 -6.86 -21.14 13.83
N ASP A 173 -6.58 -20.33 14.86
CA ASP A 173 -5.61 -20.61 15.93
C ASP A 173 -4.27 -21.16 15.37
N GLU A 174 -3.71 -20.42 14.42
CA GLU A 174 -2.44 -20.78 13.76
C GLU A 174 -1.36 -19.72 14.02
N THR A 175 -0.17 -20.18 14.39
CA THR A 175 1.01 -19.34 14.59
C THR A 175 1.97 -19.46 13.42
N PHE A 176 2.47 -18.31 12.95
CA PHE A 176 3.44 -18.18 11.88
C PHE A 176 4.66 -17.41 12.37
N GLU A 177 5.83 -17.80 11.89
CA GLU A 177 7.10 -17.18 12.23
C GLU A 177 7.81 -16.66 10.97
N PHE A 178 8.22 -15.39 11.01
CA PHE A 178 8.93 -14.73 9.92
C PHE A 178 10.29 -14.25 10.43
N HIS A 179 11.37 -14.70 9.80
CA HIS A 179 12.71 -14.24 10.13
C HIS A 179 12.93 -12.87 9.49
N ILE A 180 12.98 -11.81 10.30
CA ILE A 180 13.12 -10.44 9.83
C ILE A 180 14.21 -9.70 10.59
N PRO A 181 15.03 -8.90 9.88
CA PRO A 181 16.11 -8.16 10.52
C PRO A 181 15.55 -7.16 11.55
N PRO A 182 16.30 -6.86 12.64
CA PRO A 182 15.86 -5.92 13.67
C PRO A 182 15.58 -4.51 13.13
N LYS A 183 16.33 -4.13 12.08
CA LYS A 183 16.13 -2.88 11.34
C LYS A 183 15.14 -3.13 10.22
N LEU A 184 13.88 -2.80 10.49
CA LEU A 184 12.79 -2.95 9.54
C LEU A 184 12.94 -1.96 8.37
N PRO A 185 12.64 -2.40 7.14
CA PRO A 185 12.45 -1.49 6.01
C PRO A 185 11.33 -0.49 6.29
N PRO A 186 11.40 0.74 5.76
CA PRO A 186 10.25 1.62 5.65
C PRO A 186 9.09 0.91 4.93
N CYS A 187 7.85 1.16 5.36
CA CYS A 187 6.65 0.58 4.78
C CYS A 187 6.56 -0.96 4.86
N ALA A 188 7.39 -1.60 5.68
CA ALA A 188 7.28 -3.04 5.88
C ALA A 188 5.98 -3.36 6.62
N MET A 189 5.18 -4.26 6.07
CA MET A 189 3.90 -4.65 6.66
C MET A 189 3.58 -6.12 6.37
N LEU A 190 2.70 -6.68 7.20
CA LEU A 190 1.98 -7.90 6.88
C LEU A 190 0.74 -7.54 6.06
N HIS A 191 0.58 -8.21 4.92
CA HIS A 191 -0.62 -8.16 4.09
C HIS A 191 -1.40 -9.45 4.29
N PHE A 192 -2.63 -9.30 4.79
CA PHE A 192 -3.58 -10.38 4.98
C PHE A 192 -4.60 -10.33 3.84
N THR A 193 -4.81 -11.46 3.18
CA THR A 193 -5.86 -11.64 2.18
C THR A 193 -6.77 -12.76 2.68
N VAL A 194 -8.02 -12.43 3.02
CA VAL A 194 -9.04 -13.43 3.32
C VAL A 194 -9.62 -13.90 2.00
N MET A 195 -9.59 -15.21 1.78
CA MET A 195 -10.05 -15.87 0.57
C MET A 195 -11.09 -16.92 0.95
N ASP A 196 -12.01 -17.20 0.04
CA ASP A 196 -12.91 -18.35 0.11
C ASP A 196 -12.38 -19.50 -0.76
N HIS A 197 -12.46 -20.73 -0.27
CA HIS A 197 -11.98 -21.89 -1.00
C HIS A 197 -13.08 -22.57 -1.79
N ASP A 198 -12.98 -22.50 -3.12
CA ASP A 198 -13.88 -23.21 -4.03
C ASP A 198 -13.27 -24.50 -4.56
N TYR A 199 -13.98 -25.62 -4.40
CA TYR A 199 -13.53 -26.92 -4.93
C TYR A 199 -13.60 -27.01 -6.46
N LEU A 200 -14.54 -26.30 -7.09
CA LEU A 200 -14.83 -26.41 -8.53
C LEU A 200 -14.47 -25.14 -9.32
N ARG A 201 -14.06 -24.07 -8.63
CA ARG A 201 -13.75 -22.77 -9.21
C ARG A 201 -12.44 -22.21 -8.63
N SER A 202 -12.01 -21.06 -9.14
CA SER A 202 -10.97 -20.28 -8.49
C SER A 202 -11.48 -19.73 -7.16
N ASN A 203 -10.65 -19.76 -6.14
CA ASN A 203 -10.92 -19.15 -4.84
C ASN A 203 -11.36 -17.68 -4.97
N ASP A 204 -12.45 -17.31 -4.30
CA ASP A 204 -12.99 -15.96 -4.29
C ASP A 204 -12.32 -15.05 -3.24
N PHE A 205 -12.18 -13.77 -3.56
CA PHE A 205 -11.60 -12.79 -2.66
C PHE A 205 -12.65 -12.23 -1.71
N ALA A 206 -12.43 -12.36 -0.40
CA ALA A 206 -13.35 -11.88 0.63
C ALA A 206 -13.00 -10.47 1.14
N GLY A 207 -11.70 -10.21 1.33
CA GLY A 207 -11.22 -8.93 1.85
C GLY A 207 -9.73 -8.95 2.14
N GLU A 208 -9.19 -7.79 2.47
CA GLU A 208 -7.79 -7.64 2.85
C GLU A 208 -7.60 -6.67 4.02
N ALA A 209 -6.50 -6.86 4.73
CA ALA A 209 -6.08 -5.99 5.81
C ALA A 209 -4.54 -5.91 5.86
N PHE A 210 -4.04 -4.85 6.48
CA PHE A 210 -2.63 -4.55 6.57
C PHE A 210 -2.23 -4.26 8.02
N LEU A 211 -1.05 -4.73 8.41
CA LEU A 211 -0.43 -4.43 9.71
C LEU A 211 0.99 -3.92 9.50
N GLU A 212 1.22 -2.65 9.78
CA GLU A 212 2.55 -2.07 9.69
C GLU A 212 3.48 -2.68 10.75
N LEU A 213 4.67 -3.11 10.35
CA LEU A 213 5.58 -3.80 11.26
C LEU A 213 6.19 -2.85 12.31
N THR A 214 6.15 -1.54 12.08
CA THR A 214 6.57 -0.54 13.07
C THR A 214 5.66 -0.50 14.29
N ASP A 215 4.40 -0.87 14.13
CA ASP A 215 3.39 -0.88 15.20
C ASP A 215 3.45 -2.16 16.04
N VAL A 216 4.20 -3.16 15.57
CA VAL A 216 4.33 -4.45 16.26
C VAL A 216 5.18 -4.28 17.52
N ARG A 217 4.58 -4.62 18.67
CA ARG A 217 5.25 -4.56 19.96
C ARG A 217 6.47 -5.47 20.00
N ARG A 218 7.59 -4.93 20.48
CA ARG A 218 8.82 -5.71 20.75
C ARG A 218 8.72 -6.37 22.11
N LYS A 219 8.85 -7.69 22.17
CA LYS A 219 8.94 -8.41 23.44
C LYS A 219 10.26 -8.04 24.10
N LYS A 220 10.21 -7.49 25.32
CA LYS A 220 11.42 -7.23 26.11
C LYS A 220 12.10 -8.57 26.41
N PRO A 221 13.44 -8.65 26.34
CA PRO A 221 14.13 -9.87 26.77
C PRO A 221 13.75 -10.15 28.22
N SER A 222 13.26 -11.36 28.49
CA SER A 222 13.09 -11.85 29.86
C SER A 222 14.47 -11.84 30.50
N LYS A 223 14.66 -11.04 31.55
CA LYS A 223 15.87 -11.11 32.36
C LYS A 223 15.91 -12.51 32.99
N SER A 224 16.85 -13.35 32.54
CA SER A 224 17.28 -14.55 33.26
C SER A 224 18.20 -14.15 34.40
#